data_AF-A0A1G0E6W6-F1
#
_entry.id   AF-A0A1G0E6W6-F1
#
_cell.length_a   1.000
_cell.length_b   1.000
_cell.length_c   1.000
_cell.angle_alpha   90.00
_cell.angle_beta   90.00
_cell.angle_gamma   90.00
#
_symmetry.space_group_name_H-M   'P 1'
#
loop_
_entity.id
_entity.type
_entity.pdbx_description
1 polymer ?
#
loop_
_entity_poly.entity_id
_entity_poly.type
_entity_poly.pdbx_seq_one_letter_code
_entity_poly.pdbx_strand_id
1 'polypeptide(L)'
;MQYIFDPEKNKKLKMERGVNFEDAILAIAEGGVLDVKKHPNVKKYPNQWVAILQIENYAYQMPFVVKNDFIFLKTVFASREATKYYLKNGGKL
;
A
#
# COMPACT_ATOMS: atom_id res chain seq x y z
N MET A 1 14.02 -4.55 8.57
CA MET A 1 13.00 -5.50 8.06
C MET A 1 13.02 -5.45 6.55
N GLN A 2 13.04 -6.59 5.84
CA GLN A 2 13.13 -6.62 4.36
C GLN A 2 11.74 -6.63 3.70
N TYR A 3 11.62 -6.05 2.51
CA TYR A 3 10.41 -6.16 1.66
C TYR A 3 10.57 -7.29 0.65
N ILE A 4 9.58 -8.19 0.58
CA ILE A 4 9.54 -9.30 -0.38
C ILE A 4 8.29 -9.14 -1.25
N PHE A 5 8.48 -9.25 -2.56
CA PHE A 5 7.41 -9.24 -3.54
C PHE A 5 7.80 -10.05 -4.77
N ASP A 6 6.81 -10.43 -5.56
CA ASP A 6 6.99 -11.12 -6.83
C ASP A 6 7.46 -10.12 -7.92
N PRO A 7 8.64 -10.33 -8.55
CA PRO A 7 9.16 -9.42 -9.57
C PRO A 7 8.32 -9.34 -10.86
N GLU A 8 7.71 -10.45 -11.29
CA GLU A 8 6.84 -10.44 -12.47
C GLU A 8 5.57 -9.65 -12.19
N LYS A 9 5.01 -9.84 -10.99
CA LYS A 9 3.89 -9.05 -10.51
C LYS A 9 4.25 -7.57 -10.40
N ASN A 10 5.46 -7.25 -9.98
CA ASN A 10 5.95 -5.88 -9.90
C ASN A 10 5.89 -5.19 -11.27
N LYS A 11 6.43 -5.85 -12.30
CA LYS A 11 6.38 -5.37 -13.69
C LYS A 11 4.95 -5.23 -14.20
N LYS A 12 4.10 -6.23 -13.93
CA LYS A 12 2.69 -6.23 -14.32
C LYS A 12 1.93 -5.04 -13.73
N LEU A 13 2.13 -4.74 -12.44
CA LEU A 13 1.51 -3.60 -11.79
C LEU A 13 1.93 -2.28 -12.44
N LYS A 14 3.22 -2.12 -12.77
CA LYS A 14 3.70 -0.91 -13.46
C LYS A 14 3.00 -0.71 -14.80
N MET A 15 2.88 -1.77 -15.59
CA MET A 15 2.24 -1.73 -16.91
C MET A 15 0.74 -1.48 -16.83
N GLU A 16 0.03 -2.16 -15.93
CA GLU A 16 -1.44 -2.10 -15.86
C GLU A 16 -1.97 -0.92 -15.05
N ARG A 17 -1.21 -0.43 -14.06
CA ARG A 17 -1.70 0.53 -13.06
C ARG A 17 -0.82 1.77 -12.91
N GLY A 18 0.30 1.85 -13.62
CA GLY A 18 1.25 2.96 -13.53
C GLY A 18 2.08 3.01 -12.24
N VAL A 19 1.85 2.07 -11.31
CA VAL A 19 2.49 2.00 -9.99
C VAL A 19 3.04 0.60 -9.76
N ASN A 20 4.18 0.49 -9.10
CA ASN A 20 4.78 -0.78 -8.72
C ASN A 20 5.15 -0.82 -7.22
N PHE A 21 5.73 -1.92 -6.75
CA PHE A 21 6.17 -2.05 -5.36
C PHE A 21 7.38 -1.19 -5.01
N GLU A 22 8.25 -0.89 -5.96
CA GLU A 22 9.42 -0.01 -5.75
C GLU A 22 8.96 1.43 -5.49
N ASP A 23 7.99 1.93 -6.27
CA ASP A 23 7.34 3.22 -6.06
C ASP A 23 6.73 3.30 -4.64
N ALA A 24 6.06 2.22 -4.20
CA ALA A 24 5.47 2.14 -2.87
C ALA A 24 6.52 2.10 -1.74
N ILE A 25 7.62 1.37 -1.93
CA ILE A 25 8.73 1.31 -0.96
C ILE A 25 9.44 2.66 -0.85
N LEU A 26 9.65 3.34 -1.98
CA LEU A 26 10.22 4.68 -2.01
C LEU A 26 9.32 5.65 -1.24
N ALA A 27 8.01 5.65 -1.50
CA ALA A 27 7.06 6.47 -0.77
C ALA A 27 7.08 6.21 0.75
N ILE A 28 7.26 4.95 1.18
CA ILE A 28 7.44 4.64 2.61
C ILE A 28 8.73 5.25 3.14
N ALA A 29 9.84 5.11 2.42
CA ALA A 29 11.14 5.65 2.83
C ALA A 29 11.14 7.19 2.93
N GLU A 30 10.34 7.86 2.10
CA GLU A 30 10.16 9.31 2.09
C GLU A 30 9.13 9.80 3.12
N GLY A 31 8.55 8.91 3.93
CA GLY A 31 7.59 9.28 4.98
C GLY A 31 6.16 9.46 4.46
N GLY A 32 5.84 9.01 3.26
CA GLY A 32 4.52 9.09 2.62
C GLY A 32 3.47 8.12 3.17
N VAL A 33 3.67 7.51 4.35
CA VAL A 33 2.66 6.64 4.97
C VAL A 33 1.59 7.49 5.63
N LEU A 34 0.36 7.45 5.09
CA LEU A 34 -0.78 8.19 5.62
C LEU A 34 -1.51 7.43 6.74
N ASP A 35 -1.59 6.10 6.63
CA ASP A 35 -2.27 5.24 7.59
C ASP A 35 -1.87 3.76 7.40
N VAL A 36 -2.06 2.94 8.42
CA VAL A 36 -1.91 1.48 8.38
C VAL A 36 -3.06 0.83 9.14
N LYS A 37 -3.90 0.09 8.42
CA LYS A 37 -5.11 -0.54 9.00
C LYS A 37 -5.19 -2.04 8.73
N LYS A 38 -5.91 -2.76 9.58
CA LYS A 38 -6.23 -4.17 9.34
C LYS A 38 -7.18 -4.30 8.15
N HIS A 39 -7.07 -5.40 7.41
CA HIS A 39 -8.02 -5.69 6.34
C HIS A 39 -9.45 -5.81 6.92
N PRO A 40 -10.47 -5.13 6.36
CA PRO A 40 -11.81 -5.08 6.95
C PRO A 40 -12.45 -6.48 7.04
N ASN A 41 -12.19 -7.34 6.06
CA ASN A 41 -12.56 -8.76 6.12
C ASN A 41 -11.51 -9.60 6.86
N VAL A 42 -11.41 -9.43 8.17
CA VAL A 42 -10.44 -10.15 9.03
C VAL A 42 -10.67 -11.65 9.00
N LYS A 43 -11.93 -12.12 8.86
CA LYS A 43 -12.22 -13.57 8.78
C LYS A 43 -11.54 -14.23 7.57
N LYS A 44 -11.51 -13.54 6.42
CA LYS A 44 -10.87 -14.03 5.20
C LYS A 44 -9.38 -13.71 5.14
N TYR A 45 -8.94 -12.63 5.79
CA TYR A 45 -7.56 -12.14 5.76
C TYR A 45 -7.03 -11.75 7.15
N PRO A 46 -6.90 -12.70 8.08
CA PRO A 46 -6.66 -12.40 9.50
C PRO A 46 -5.32 -11.71 9.79
N ASN A 47 -4.32 -11.96 8.94
CA ASN A 47 -2.94 -11.46 9.12
C ASN A 47 -2.55 -10.40 8.09
N GLN A 48 -3.54 -9.83 7.39
CA GLN A 48 -3.29 -8.84 6.35
C GLN A 48 -3.56 -7.43 6.86
N TRP A 49 -2.59 -6.57 6.58
CA TRP A 49 -2.66 -5.14 6.79
C TRP A 49 -2.74 -4.43 5.45
N VAL A 50 -3.19 -3.18 5.47
CA VAL A 50 -3.25 -2.29 4.32
C VAL A 50 -2.58 -0.98 4.72
N ALA A 51 -1.47 -0.67 4.06
CA ALA A 51 -0.86 0.66 4.14
C ALA A 51 -1.59 1.59 3.16
N ILE A 52 -1.86 2.80 3.60
CA ILE A 52 -2.29 3.90 2.76
C ILE A 52 -1.08 4.79 2.53
N LEU A 53 -0.65 4.91 1.28
CA LEU A 53 0.56 5.63 0.90
C LEU A 53 0.20 6.82 0.03
N GLN A 54 0.79 7.99 0.31
CA GLN A 54 0.84 9.08 -0.64
C GLN A 54 1.99 8.82 -1.61
N ILE A 55 1.65 8.72 -2.90
CA ILE A 55 2.62 8.72 -3.99
C ILE A 55 2.24 9.92 -4.87
N GLU A 56 3.14 10.90 -4.93
CA GLU A 56 2.89 12.22 -5.51
C GLU A 56 1.64 12.89 -4.89
N ASN A 57 0.58 13.10 -5.67
CA ASN A 57 -0.66 13.77 -5.28
C ASN A 57 -1.86 12.80 -5.12
N TYR A 58 -1.59 11.49 -5.04
CA TYR A 58 -2.63 10.47 -4.96
C TYR A 58 -2.36 9.46 -3.84
N ALA A 59 -3.42 8.94 -3.23
CA ALA A 59 -3.32 7.90 -2.22
C ALA A 59 -3.49 6.50 -2.84
N TYR A 60 -2.62 5.59 -2.42
CA TYR A 60 -2.57 4.20 -2.86
C TYR A 60 -2.81 3.28 -1.67
N GLN A 61 -3.47 2.16 -1.93
CA GLN A 61 -3.61 1.09 -0.95
C GLN A 61 -2.63 -0.02 -1.29
N MET A 62 -1.85 -0.43 -0.30
CA MET A 62 -0.90 -1.53 -0.42
C MET A 62 -1.20 -2.59 0.64
N PRO A 63 -1.91 -3.67 0.30
CA PRO A 63 -2.07 -4.81 1.18
C PRO A 63 -0.74 -5.55 1.37
N PHE A 64 -0.41 -5.87 2.61
CA PHE A 64 0.81 -6.60 2.99
C PHE A 64 0.59 -7.55 4.17
N VAL A 65 1.52 -8.48 4.36
CA VAL A 65 1.55 -9.40 5.49
C VAL A 65 2.89 -9.24 6.20
N VAL A 66 2.85 -9.06 7.52
CA VAL A 66 4.05 -9.07 8.37
C VAL A 66 4.39 -10.50 8.73
N LYS A 67 5.64 -10.89 8.52
CA LYS A 67 6.26 -12.10 9.02
C LYS A 67 7.39 -11.70 9.99
N ASN A 68 7.95 -12.67 10.70
CA ASN A 68 8.95 -12.42 11.75
C ASN A 68 10.10 -11.53 11.24
N ASP A 69 10.62 -11.78 10.03
CA ASP A 69 11.82 -11.11 9.53
C ASP A 69 11.58 -10.23 8.29
N PHE A 70 10.38 -10.31 7.68
CA PHE A 70 10.08 -9.65 6.42
C PHE A 70 8.62 -9.21 6.27
N ILE A 71 8.40 -8.26 5.37
CA ILE A 71 7.08 -7.79 4.95
C ILE A 71 6.83 -8.30 3.53
N PHE A 72 5.76 -9.08 3.34
CA PHE A 72 5.36 -9.56 2.02
C PHE A 72 4.30 -8.64 1.40
N LEU A 73 4.62 -8.02 0.26
CA LEU A 73 3.72 -7.11 -0.44
C LEU A 73 2.82 -7.89 -1.40
N LYS A 74 1.51 -7.69 -1.28
CA LYS A 74 0.52 -8.45 -2.07
C LYS A 74 0.15 -7.70 -3.35
N THR A 75 -0.09 -6.40 -3.28
CA THR A 75 -0.46 -5.55 -4.42
C THR A 75 -0.35 -4.08 -4.04
N VAL A 76 -0.41 -3.18 -5.02
CA VAL A 76 -0.59 -1.74 -4.83
C VAL A 76 -1.58 -1.24 -5.89
N PHE A 77 -2.47 -0.32 -5.49
CA PHE A 77 -3.45 0.29 -6.39
C PHE A 77 -3.88 1.66 -5.91
N ALA A 78 -4.14 2.56 -6.86
CA ALA A 78 -4.69 3.88 -6.59
C ALA A 78 -6.08 3.77 -5.96
N SER A 79 -6.37 4.58 -4.93
CA SER A 79 -7.68 4.62 -4.29
C SER A 79 -8.24 6.03 -4.25
N ARG A 80 -9.24 6.30 -5.09
CA ARG A 80 -9.95 7.59 -5.12
C ARG A 80 -10.56 7.95 -3.77
N GLU A 81 -11.11 6.94 -3.08
CA GLU A 81 -11.67 7.09 -1.75
C GLU A 81 -10.61 7.52 -0.75
N ALA A 82 -9.46 6.83 -0.71
CA ALA A 82 -8.34 7.20 0.15
C ALA A 82 -7.82 8.60 -0.19
N THR A 83 -7.68 8.94 -1.48
CA THR A 83 -7.24 10.27 -1.91
C THR A 83 -8.17 11.35 -1.39
N LYS A 84 -9.48 11.14 -1.49
CA LYS A 84 -10.47 12.09 -0.96
C LYS A 84 -10.34 12.21 0.56
N TYR A 85 -10.24 11.08 1.26
CA TYR A 85 -10.22 11.04 2.71
C TYR A 85 -8.94 11.66 3.31
N TYR A 86 -7.76 11.15 2.90
CA TYR A 86 -6.48 11.51 3.52
C TYR A 86 -5.86 12.78 2.92
N LEU A 87 -6.01 13.03 1.61
CA LEU A 87 -5.30 14.15 0.94
C LEU A 87 -6.18 15.38 0.68
N LYS A 88 -7.50 15.22 0.53
CA LYS A 88 -8.40 16.34 0.19
C LYS A 88 -9.24 16.84 1.37
N ASN A 89 -9.66 15.95 2.26
CA ASN A 89 -10.56 16.29 3.37
C ASN A 89 -9.85 16.43 4.72
N GLY A 90 -8.52 16.34 4.77
CA GLY A 90 -7.74 16.53 6.00
C GLY A 90 -7.92 15.42 7.05
N GLY A 91 -8.33 14.20 6.65
CA GLY A 91 -8.28 13.01 7.50
C GLY A 91 -9.12 13.08 8.79
N LYS A 92 -10.36 13.58 8.75
CA LYS A 92 -11.27 13.55 9.91
C LYS A 92 -12.20 12.34 9.88
N LEU A 93 -11.94 11.39 10.79
CA LEU A 93 -12.92 10.74 11.66
C LEU A 93 -12.28 10.60 13.05
#